data_AF-A0A6V7BVM7-F1
#
_entry.id   AF-A0A6V7BVM7-F1
#
_cell.length_a   1.000
_cell.length_b   1.000
_cell.length_c   1.000
_cell.angle_alpha   90.00
_cell.angle_beta   90.00
_cell.angle_gamma   90.00
#
_symmetry.space_group_name_H-M   'P 1'
#
loop_
_entity.id
_entity.type
_entity.pdbx_description
1 polymer ?
#
loop_
_entity_poly.entity_id
_entity_poly.type
_entity_poly.pdbx_seq_one_letter_code
_entity_poly.pdbx_strand_id
1 'polypeptide(L)'
;MLMEQKRRTWPTAALLLMCLSAALPAVAAPVCTPHYPTPATLAAMFDMAKSTQQALDAVDGAQVVLLARGGQDLSRYGLKHSHLAFALREDDGTWRVKHLLNHCKSDSSELYREGLSNFIGESALNADLRVGVLAPALQQQLHTLLQDPAPLAHTLHEARYSMIAYPFSTEYQNSNQWVLEVLAAALAATNAQATTPAPVSDRRSAQAWLKRNGYQPTRLHLDLSKRIGARFFVANAAVTDHPASERISGNYSVITVESVFDFLQQHQLLQQDHSIPHSVTAHGASP
;
A
#
# COMPACT_ATOMS: atom_id res chain seq x y z
N MET A 1 35.21 -24.16 -87.31
CA MET A 1 35.51 -24.51 -85.91
C MET A 1 34.73 -23.53 -85.04
N LEU A 2 33.45 -23.86 -84.77
CA LEU A 2 32.53 -23.06 -83.96
C LEU A 2 32.78 -23.34 -82.47
N MET A 3 32.79 -22.32 -81.62
CA MET A 3 32.60 -22.51 -80.17
C MET A 3 31.53 -21.53 -79.68
N GLU A 4 30.49 -22.13 -79.10
CA GLU A 4 29.22 -21.57 -78.66
C GLU A 4 29.33 -20.61 -77.46
N GLN A 5 28.58 -19.51 -77.53
CA GLN A 5 28.22 -18.67 -76.39
C GLN A 5 27.22 -19.40 -75.48
N LYS A 6 27.67 -19.83 -74.30
CA LYS A 6 26.80 -20.40 -73.26
C LYS A 6 26.25 -19.27 -72.36
N ARG A 7 24.97 -18.92 -72.54
CA ARG A 7 24.18 -18.15 -71.57
C ARG A 7 24.08 -18.95 -70.27
N ARG A 8 24.46 -18.36 -69.12
CA ARG A 8 24.19 -18.92 -67.80
C ARG A 8 23.40 -17.91 -66.97
N THR A 9 22.17 -18.33 -66.70
CA THR A 9 21.11 -17.71 -65.91
C THR A 9 21.55 -17.46 -64.47
N TRP A 10 21.16 -16.32 -63.93
CA TRP A 10 21.33 -15.95 -62.52
C TRP A 10 20.35 -16.76 -61.65
N PRO A 11 20.80 -17.43 -60.58
CA PRO A 11 19.92 -17.77 -59.47
C PRO A 11 19.97 -16.66 -58.43
N THR A 12 18.81 -16.04 -58.22
CA THR A 12 18.45 -15.23 -57.05
C THR A 12 18.79 -15.98 -55.76
N ALA A 13 19.83 -15.56 -55.05
CA ALA A 13 20.10 -16.00 -53.69
C ALA A 13 19.16 -15.22 -52.75
N ALA A 14 18.05 -15.85 -52.36
CA ALA A 14 17.14 -15.33 -51.35
C ALA A 14 17.84 -15.30 -49.98
N LEU A 15 17.93 -14.11 -49.39
CA LEU A 15 18.26 -13.92 -47.98
C LEU A 15 17.17 -14.59 -47.11
N LEU A 16 17.54 -15.64 -46.38
CA LEU A 16 16.77 -16.14 -45.25
C LEU A 16 17.36 -15.51 -43.98
N LEU A 17 16.82 -14.34 -43.58
CA LEU A 17 16.98 -13.83 -42.23
C LEU A 17 16.21 -14.77 -41.29
N MET A 18 16.91 -15.66 -40.58
CA MET A 18 16.35 -16.33 -39.41
C MET A 18 16.20 -15.29 -38.30
N CYS A 19 14.99 -14.72 -38.18
CA CYS A 19 14.57 -14.03 -36.98
C CYS A 19 14.50 -15.06 -35.84
N LEU A 20 15.58 -15.15 -35.05
CA LEU A 20 15.54 -15.79 -33.74
C LEU A 20 14.71 -14.87 -32.81
N SER A 21 13.40 -15.02 -32.89
CA SER A 21 12.48 -14.48 -31.89
C SER A 21 12.75 -15.22 -30.58
N ALA A 22 13.63 -14.68 -29.74
CA ALA A 22 13.75 -15.12 -28.36
C ALA A 22 12.40 -14.82 -27.68
N ALA A 23 11.51 -15.82 -27.64
CA ALA A 23 10.32 -15.77 -26.82
C ALA A 23 10.79 -15.72 -25.37
N LEU A 24 10.85 -14.51 -24.80
CA LEU A 24 11.02 -14.34 -23.36
C LEU A 24 9.88 -15.13 -22.70
N PRO A 25 10.17 -15.99 -21.70
CA PRO A 25 9.12 -16.69 -20.99
C PRO A 25 8.19 -15.65 -20.38
N ALA A 26 6.93 -15.64 -20.80
CA ALA A 26 5.91 -14.86 -20.14
C ALA A 26 5.80 -15.37 -18.71
N VAL A 27 6.31 -14.58 -17.75
CA VAL A 27 6.07 -14.81 -16.33
C VAL A 27 4.56 -14.65 -16.14
N ALA A 28 3.85 -15.77 -16.00
CA ALA A 28 2.42 -15.75 -15.77
C ALA A 28 2.13 -14.94 -14.50
N ALA A 29 1.12 -14.06 -14.56
CA ALA A 29 0.62 -13.37 -13.38
C ALA A 29 0.24 -14.41 -12.30
N PRO A 30 0.40 -14.08 -11.00
CA PRO A 30 0.02 -15.00 -9.93
C PRO A 30 -1.41 -15.49 -10.11
N VAL A 31 -1.62 -16.80 -10.13
CA VAL A 31 -2.97 -17.38 -10.18
C VAL A 31 -3.69 -17.04 -8.89
N CYS A 32 -4.74 -16.22 -8.98
CA CYS A 32 -5.54 -15.91 -7.81
C CYS A 32 -6.43 -17.10 -7.46
N THR A 33 -6.03 -17.84 -6.43
CA THR A 33 -6.84 -18.93 -5.89
C THR A 33 -7.65 -18.39 -4.71
N PRO A 34 -8.99 -18.49 -4.74
CA PRO A 34 -9.81 -18.05 -3.62
C PRO A 34 -9.39 -18.75 -2.32
N HIS A 35 -9.16 -17.97 -1.27
CA HIS A 35 -8.98 -18.47 0.09
C HIS A 35 -10.23 -18.13 0.89
N TYR A 36 -10.90 -19.17 1.41
CA TYR A 36 -12.06 -19.01 2.26
C TYR A 36 -11.67 -19.30 3.70
N PRO A 37 -11.79 -18.33 4.63
CA PRO A 37 -11.46 -18.57 6.02
C PRO A 37 -12.39 -19.63 6.63
N THR A 38 -11.88 -20.36 7.63
CA THR A 38 -12.71 -21.31 8.39
C THR A 38 -13.83 -20.58 9.15
N PRO A 39 -14.93 -21.24 9.54
CA PRO A 39 -15.95 -20.63 10.38
C PRO A 39 -15.40 -20.01 11.67
N ALA A 40 -14.40 -20.65 12.29
CA ALA A 40 -13.71 -20.13 13.47
C ALA A 40 -12.93 -18.84 13.17
N THR A 41 -12.22 -18.81 12.04
CA THR A 41 -11.51 -17.61 11.57
C THR A 41 -12.49 -16.46 11.28
N LEU A 42 -13.61 -16.76 10.61
CA LEU A 42 -14.67 -15.77 10.37
C LEU A 42 -15.24 -15.23 11.67
N ALA A 43 -15.49 -16.09 12.67
CA ALA A 43 -15.95 -15.67 13.99
C ALA A 43 -14.95 -14.70 14.65
N ALA A 44 -13.66 -15.04 14.66
CA ALA A 44 -12.62 -14.16 15.21
C ALA A 44 -12.54 -12.80 14.49
N MET A 45 -12.69 -12.78 13.16
CA MET A 45 -12.76 -11.55 12.36
C MET A 45 -13.95 -10.66 12.78
N PHE A 46 -15.13 -11.25 12.96
CA PHE A 46 -16.33 -10.52 13.37
C PHE A 46 -16.28 -10.08 14.84
N ASP A 47 -15.73 -10.90 15.73
CA ASP A 47 -15.55 -10.53 17.14
C ASP A 47 -14.62 -9.33 17.28
N MET A 48 -13.47 -9.34 16.59
CA MET A 48 -12.55 -8.20 16.60
C MET A 48 -13.16 -6.98 15.92
N ALA A 49 -13.94 -7.15 14.84
CA ALA A 49 -14.67 -6.05 14.19
C ALA A 49 -15.70 -5.42 15.12
N LYS A 50 -16.42 -6.22 15.91
CA LYS A 50 -17.37 -5.75 16.91
C LYS A 50 -16.68 -4.97 18.03
N SER A 51 -15.59 -5.50 18.59
CA SER A 51 -14.80 -4.78 19.61
C SER A 51 -14.21 -3.49 19.04
N THR A 52 -13.79 -3.51 17.78
CA THR A 52 -13.33 -2.31 17.08
C THR A 52 -14.43 -1.27 16.96
N GLN A 53 -15.60 -1.65 16.46
CA GLN A 53 -16.74 -0.74 16.37
C GLN A 53 -17.09 -0.13 17.74
N GLN A 54 -17.16 -0.95 18.80
CA GLN A 54 -17.44 -0.48 20.16
C GLN A 54 -16.40 0.53 20.65
N ALA A 55 -15.12 0.30 20.38
CA ALA A 55 -14.05 1.22 20.75
C ALA A 55 -14.15 2.54 19.97
N LEU A 56 -14.44 2.48 18.66
CA LEU A 56 -14.59 3.68 17.83
C LEU A 56 -15.84 4.49 18.20
N ASP A 57 -16.97 3.83 18.48
CA ASP A 57 -18.22 4.47 18.89
C ASP A 57 -18.10 5.17 20.25
N ALA A 58 -17.16 4.74 21.10
CA ALA A 58 -16.86 5.37 22.38
C ALA A 58 -15.97 6.62 22.27
N VAL A 59 -15.43 6.93 21.09
CA VAL A 59 -14.64 8.15 20.86
C VAL A 59 -15.59 9.29 20.47
N ASP A 60 -15.82 10.20 21.43
CA ASP A 60 -16.70 11.35 21.23
C ASP A 60 -16.31 12.18 20.00
N GLY A 61 -17.27 12.37 19.09
CA GLY A 61 -17.09 13.18 17.90
C GLY A 61 -16.17 12.59 16.83
N ALA A 62 -15.74 11.33 16.95
CA ALA A 62 -14.93 10.69 15.93
C ALA A 62 -15.72 10.55 14.61
N GLN A 63 -15.11 11.03 13.52
CA GLN A 63 -15.63 10.92 12.16
C GLN A 63 -14.66 10.14 11.26
N VAL A 64 -13.36 10.27 11.52
CA VAL A 64 -12.31 9.56 10.79
C VAL A 64 -11.20 9.14 11.76
N VAL A 65 -10.82 7.87 11.73
CA VAL A 65 -9.65 7.36 12.47
C VAL A 65 -8.71 6.62 11.54
N LEU A 66 -7.45 6.47 11.94
CA LEU A 66 -6.52 5.57 11.30
C LEU A 66 -6.58 4.18 11.92
N LEU A 67 -6.65 3.15 11.09
CA LEU A 67 -6.54 1.76 11.51
C LEU A 67 -5.30 1.12 10.92
N ALA A 68 -4.57 0.36 11.72
CA ALA A 68 -3.38 -0.38 11.29
C ALA A 68 -3.43 -1.84 11.74
N ARG A 69 -3.14 -2.76 10.81
CA ARG A 69 -3.10 -4.22 11.06
C ARG A 69 -1.78 -4.87 10.69
N GLY A 70 -1.48 -6.01 11.32
CA GLY A 70 -0.37 -6.91 10.98
C GLY A 70 -0.80 -8.01 9.99
N GLY A 71 -1.10 -7.66 8.73
CA GLY A 71 -1.48 -8.64 7.70
C GLY A 71 -0.30 -9.45 7.12
N GLN A 72 0.92 -9.00 7.35
CA GLN A 72 2.16 -9.72 7.03
C GLN A 72 3.10 -9.67 8.23
N ASP A 73 3.85 -10.74 8.47
CA ASP A 73 4.90 -10.75 9.47
C ASP A 73 6.12 -9.95 8.97
N LEU A 74 6.27 -8.76 9.54
CA LEU A 74 7.39 -7.84 9.28
C LEU A 74 8.34 -7.73 10.49
N SER A 75 8.22 -8.63 11.48
CA SER A 75 8.99 -8.60 12.72
C SER A 75 10.51 -8.64 12.49
N ARG A 76 10.96 -9.34 11.45
CA ARG A 76 12.37 -9.36 10.99
C ARG A 76 12.93 -7.97 10.63
N TYR A 77 12.06 -7.00 10.39
CA TYR A 77 12.39 -5.61 10.09
C TYR A 77 12.06 -4.66 11.25
N GLY A 78 11.65 -5.20 12.42
CA GLY A 78 11.24 -4.42 13.59
C GLY A 78 9.86 -3.76 13.45
N LEU A 79 9.05 -4.15 12.46
CA LEU A 79 7.72 -3.58 12.23
C LEU A 79 6.64 -4.50 12.79
N LYS A 80 5.59 -3.91 13.36
CA LYS A 80 4.44 -4.64 13.92
C LYS A 80 3.27 -4.68 12.96
N HIS A 81 3.09 -3.62 12.18
CA HIS A 81 1.95 -3.47 11.28
C HIS A 81 2.44 -3.42 9.85
N SER A 82 1.64 -3.99 8.94
CA SER A 82 1.96 -4.02 7.52
C SER A 82 1.11 -3.06 6.70
N HIS A 83 -0.05 -2.66 7.22
CA HIS A 83 -1.09 -2.04 6.40
C HIS A 83 -1.93 -1.03 7.18
N LEU A 84 -2.12 0.14 6.58
CA LEU A 84 -2.84 1.30 7.10
C LEU A 84 -4.12 1.57 6.29
N ALA A 85 -5.15 2.06 6.96
CA ALA A 85 -6.40 2.51 6.34
C ALA A 85 -7.03 3.68 7.09
N PHE A 86 -7.97 4.36 6.44
CA PHE A 86 -8.92 5.26 7.11
C PHE A 86 -10.20 4.49 7.43
N ALA A 87 -10.71 4.60 8.66
CA ALA A 87 -12.09 4.25 8.95
C ALA A 87 -12.93 5.53 9.07
N LEU A 88 -13.95 5.65 8.23
CA LEU A 88 -14.88 6.76 8.17
C LEU A 88 -16.21 6.35 8.78
N ARG A 89 -16.79 7.24 9.59
CA ARG A 89 -18.17 7.11 10.02
C ARG A 89 -19.10 7.64 8.94
N GLU A 90 -20.09 6.86 8.53
CA GLU A 90 -21.10 7.26 7.54
C GLU A 90 -22.33 7.86 8.21
N ASP A 91 -23.23 8.41 7.39
CA ASP A 91 -24.48 9.04 7.85
C ASP A 91 -25.40 8.07 8.60
N ASP A 92 -25.32 6.77 8.30
CA ASP A 92 -26.06 5.70 9.00
C ASP A 92 -25.38 5.27 10.33
N GLY A 93 -24.27 5.92 10.68
CA GLY A 93 -23.47 5.64 11.87
C GLY A 93 -22.50 4.47 11.74
N THR A 94 -22.49 3.75 10.60
CA THR A 94 -21.57 2.63 10.38
C THR A 94 -20.17 3.09 10.02
N TRP A 95 -19.16 2.25 10.29
CA TRP A 95 -17.77 2.50 9.92
C TRP A 95 -17.42 1.82 8.60
N ARG A 96 -16.90 2.60 7.65
CA ARG A 96 -16.34 2.11 6.39
C ARG A 96 -14.85 2.35 6.31
N VAL A 97 -14.13 1.33 5.91
CA VAL A 97 -12.69 1.37 5.77
C VAL A 97 -12.31 1.66 4.32
N LYS A 98 -11.51 2.70 4.11
CA LYS A 98 -10.94 3.08 2.82
C LYS A 98 -9.43 2.88 2.82
N HIS A 99 -8.93 2.12 1.85
CA HIS A 99 -7.52 1.74 1.74
C HIS A 99 -7.15 1.29 0.33
N LEU A 100 -5.85 1.22 0.08
CA LEU A 100 -5.28 0.71 -1.16
C LEU A 100 -4.82 -0.74 -0.96
N LEU A 101 -5.28 -1.67 -1.80
CA LEU A 101 -4.82 -3.05 -1.79
C LEU A 101 -4.30 -3.47 -3.16
N ASN A 102 -3.34 -4.40 -3.18
CA ASN A 102 -2.93 -5.11 -4.39
C ASN A 102 -3.50 -6.53 -4.38
N HIS A 103 -4.55 -6.74 -5.17
CA HIS A 103 -5.28 -8.00 -5.19
C HIS A 103 -4.36 -9.18 -5.56
N CYS A 104 -4.46 -10.28 -4.81
CA CYS A 104 -3.67 -11.50 -5.02
C CYS A 104 -2.15 -11.28 -5.04
N LYS A 105 -1.65 -10.24 -4.34
CA LYS A 105 -0.25 -9.84 -4.37
C LYS A 105 0.23 -9.58 -5.81
N SER A 106 -0.58 -8.90 -6.62
CA SER A 106 -0.19 -8.42 -7.96
C SER A 106 0.63 -7.13 -7.89
N ASP A 107 1.21 -6.76 -9.02
CA ASP A 107 1.93 -5.50 -9.25
C ASP A 107 1.00 -4.32 -9.56
N SER A 108 -0.31 -4.52 -9.45
CA SER A 108 -1.33 -3.49 -9.61
C SER A 108 -2.17 -3.36 -8.34
N SER A 109 -2.62 -2.16 -8.05
CA SER A 109 -3.44 -1.86 -6.88
C SER A 109 -4.71 -1.10 -7.24
N GLU A 110 -5.68 -1.17 -6.33
CA GLU A 110 -6.96 -0.48 -6.42
C GLU A 110 -7.33 0.10 -5.05
N LEU A 111 -8.24 1.08 -5.05
CA LEU A 111 -8.85 1.61 -3.84
C LEU A 111 -10.09 0.79 -3.48
N TYR A 112 -10.16 0.37 -2.22
CA TYR A 112 -11.24 -0.43 -1.68
C TYR A 112 -12.02 0.36 -0.62
N ARG A 113 -13.33 0.10 -0.57
CA ARG A 113 -14.25 0.57 0.48
C ARG A 113 -14.94 -0.63 1.09
N GLU A 114 -14.59 -0.97 2.32
CA GLU A 114 -15.00 -2.23 2.96
C GLU A 114 -15.54 -2.03 4.39
N GLY A 115 -16.06 -3.10 4.98
CA GLY A 115 -16.39 -3.13 6.41
C GLY A 115 -15.18 -3.45 7.28
N LEU A 116 -15.30 -3.23 8.59
CA LEU A 116 -14.24 -3.50 9.57
C LEU A 116 -13.74 -4.95 9.52
N SER A 117 -14.62 -5.94 9.40
CA SER A 117 -14.22 -7.36 9.38
C SER A 117 -13.36 -7.72 8.18
N ASN A 118 -13.64 -7.18 6.99
CA ASN A 118 -12.82 -7.36 5.80
C ASN A 118 -11.44 -6.70 5.97
N PHE A 119 -11.43 -5.45 6.47
CA PHE A 119 -10.18 -4.76 6.74
C PHE A 119 -9.35 -5.46 7.79
N ILE A 120 -9.93 -5.99 8.86
CA ILE A 120 -9.18 -6.74 9.87
C ILE A 120 -8.67 -8.03 9.22
N GLY A 121 -9.55 -8.82 8.62
CA GLY A 121 -9.17 -10.08 7.96
C GLY A 121 -8.55 -11.06 8.96
N GLU A 122 -7.79 -12.02 8.43
CA GLU A 122 -7.22 -13.10 9.25
C GLU A 122 -6.12 -12.64 10.24
N SER A 123 -5.70 -11.37 10.20
CA SER A 123 -4.82 -10.82 11.26
C SER A 123 -5.50 -10.82 12.63
N ALA A 124 -6.84 -10.93 12.70
CA ALA A 124 -7.59 -11.14 13.94
C ALA A 124 -7.14 -12.36 14.76
N LEU A 125 -6.40 -13.29 14.17
CA LEU A 125 -5.92 -14.49 14.86
C LEU A 125 -4.58 -14.29 15.58
N ASN A 126 -3.81 -13.27 15.22
CA ASN A 126 -2.40 -13.19 15.61
C ASN A 126 -1.84 -11.78 15.81
N ALA A 127 -2.62 -10.74 15.55
CA ALA A 127 -2.15 -9.36 15.65
C ALA A 127 -3.23 -8.43 16.19
N ASP A 128 -2.84 -7.58 17.13
CA ASP A 128 -3.65 -6.48 17.60
C ASP A 128 -3.90 -5.46 16.48
N LEU A 129 -5.02 -4.74 16.58
CA LEU A 129 -5.32 -3.63 15.69
C LEU A 129 -4.91 -2.33 16.38
N ARG A 130 -4.10 -1.50 15.72
CA ARG A 130 -3.76 -0.16 16.23
C ARG A 130 -4.75 0.87 15.70
N VAL A 131 -5.19 1.76 16.59
CA VAL A 131 -6.14 2.85 16.31
C VAL A 131 -5.47 4.18 16.62
N GLY A 132 -5.39 5.04 15.61
CA GLY A 132 -4.97 6.43 15.75
C GLY A 132 -6.16 7.37 15.66
N VAL A 133 -6.54 8.00 16.78
CA VAL A 133 -7.55 9.07 16.80
C VAL A 133 -6.87 10.39 16.47
N LEU A 134 -7.27 10.99 15.35
CA LEU A 134 -6.65 12.21 14.81
C LEU A 134 -7.20 13.48 15.48
N ALA A 135 -6.46 14.58 15.40
CA ALA A 135 -6.95 15.90 15.81
C ALA A 135 -8.27 16.27 15.10
N PRO A 136 -9.25 16.89 15.79
CA PRO A 136 -10.59 17.14 15.22
C PRO A 136 -10.59 17.89 13.89
N ALA A 137 -9.75 18.93 13.74
CA ALA A 137 -9.65 19.68 12.48
C ALA A 137 -9.16 18.82 11.31
N LEU A 138 -8.25 17.87 11.58
CA LEU A 138 -7.76 16.93 10.58
C LEU A 138 -8.84 15.90 10.23
N GLN A 139 -9.58 15.38 11.22
CA GLN A 139 -10.72 14.49 10.97
C GLN A 139 -11.75 15.13 10.06
N GLN A 140 -12.11 16.40 10.31
CA GLN A 140 -13.07 17.12 9.49
C GLN A 140 -12.61 17.26 8.02
N GLN A 141 -11.34 17.63 7.79
CA GLN A 141 -10.80 17.71 6.42
C GLN A 141 -10.73 16.34 5.74
N LEU A 142 -10.30 15.30 6.46
CA LEU A 142 -10.27 13.95 5.94
C LEU A 142 -11.67 13.44 5.61
N HIS A 143 -12.66 13.72 6.45
CA HIS A 143 -14.04 13.33 6.22
C HIS A 143 -14.54 13.90 4.89
N THR A 144 -14.33 15.21 4.64
CA THR A 144 -14.67 15.84 3.36
C THR A 144 -13.90 15.25 2.18
N LEU A 145 -12.60 14.98 2.32
CA LEU A 145 -11.76 14.46 1.24
C LEU A 145 -12.07 13.01 0.86
N LEU A 146 -12.51 12.22 1.84
CA LEU A 146 -12.72 10.79 1.70
C LEU A 146 -14.21 10.44 1.51
N GLN A 147 -15.16 11.38 1.67
CA GLN A 147 -16.55 11.15 1.28
C GLN A 147 -16.67 10.97 -0.25
N ASP A 148 -17.51 10.02 -0.67
CA ASP A 148 -17.70 9.73 -2.10
C ASP A 148 -18.29 10.95 -2.83
N PRO A 149 -17.81 11.27 -4.06
CA PRO A 149 -16.94 10.46 -4.92
C PRO A 149 -15.42 10.62 -4.70
N ALA A 150 -14.98 11.32 -3.65
CA ALA A 150 -13.58 11.43 -3.21
C ALA A 150 -12.54 11.71 -4.33
N PRO A 151 -12.77 12.68 -5.22
CA PRO A 151 -11.98 12.82 -6.46
C PRO A 151 -10.49 13.06 -6.22
N LEU A 152 -10.11 13.81 -5.17
CA LEU A 152 -8.71 14.02 -4.83
C LEU A 152 -8.07 12.73 -4.30
N ALA A 153 -8.76 11.95 -3.46
CA ALA A 153 -8.26 10.68 -2.97
C ALA A 153 -8.02 9.67 -4.11
N HIS A 154 -8.87 9.67 -5.13
CA HIS A 154 -8.65 8.93 -6.37
C HIS A 154 -7.49 9.47 -7.21
N THR A 155 -7.34 10.80 -7.31
CA THR A 155 -6.21 11.44 -8.02
C THR A 155 -4.86 11.11 -7.37
N LEU A 156 -4.85 10.84 -6.07
CA LEU A 156 -3.65 10.44 -5.33
C LEU A 156 -3.32 8.94 -5.44
N HIS A 157 -4.13 8.14 -6.14
CA HIS A 157 -3.85 6.71 -6.35
C HIS A 157 -3.00 6.47 -7.60
N GLU A 158 -1.98 5.62 -7.46
CA GLU A 158 -1.20 5.08 -8.56
C GLU A 158 -1.38 3.55 -8.58
N ALA A 159 -1.81 3.02 -9.71
CA ALA A 159 -2.11 1.60 -9.86
C ALA A 159 -0.83 0.75 -9.76
N ARG A 160 0.31 1.21 -10.29
CA ARG A 160 1.59 0.50 -10.25
C ARG A 160 2.05 0.31 -8.80
N TYR A 161 1.92 -0.91 -8.33
CA TYR A 161 2.18 -1.25 -6.93
C TYR A 161 3.62 -1.71 -6.72
N SER A 162 4.27 -1.16 -5.72
CA SER A 162 5.49 -1.74 -5.14
C SER A 162 5.39 -1.73 -3.62
N MET A 163 5.58 -2.87 -2.97
CA MET A 163 5.54 -2.97 -1.52
C MET A 163 6.62 -2.11 -0.84
N ILE A 164 7.70 -1.85 -1.57
CA ILE A 164 8.83 -1.05 -1.11
C ILE A 164 8.95 0.27 -1.88
N ALA A 165 7.88 0.76 -2.52
CA ALA A 165 7.90 1.99 -3.32
C ALA A 165 8.66 3.14 -2.64
N TYR A 166 9.47 3.87 -3.43
CA TYR A 166 10.23 4.99 -2.90
C TYR A 166 9.27 6.14 -2.52
N PRO A 167 9.33 6.67 -1.28
CA PRO A 167 8.38 7.67 -0.76
C PRO A 167 8.22 8.93 -1.61
N PHE A 168 9.23 9.24 -2.42
CA PHE A 168 9.32 10.49 -3.16
C PHE A 168 9.51 10.29 -4.67
N SER A 169 9.00 9.17 -5.18
CA SER A 169 8.75 8.93 -6.60
C SER A 169 7.25 8.76 -6.82
N THR A 170 6.77 9.17 -8.00
CA THR A 170 5.38 8.91 -8.42
C THR A 170 5.27 7.66 -9.29
N GLU A 171 6.37 6.93 -9.52
CA GLU A 171 6.38 5.78 -10.44
C GLU A 171 5.64 4.55 -9.89
N TYR A 172 5.75 4.33 -8.58
CA TYR A 172 5.05 3.28 -7.86
C TYR A 172 4.35 3.87 -6.62
N GLN A 173 3.46 3.08 -6.03
CA GLN A 173 2.85 3.39 -4.74
C GLN A 173 2.72 2.12 -3.91
N ASN A 174 2.92 2.25 -2.60
CA ASN A 174 2.56 1.22 -1.64
C ASN A 174 1.27 1.62 -0.90
N SER A 175 0.64 0.68 -0.20
CA SER A 175 -0.65 0.94 0.45
C SER A 175 -0.63 2.03 1.52
N ASN A 176 0.45 2.09 2.30
CA ASN A 176 0.62 3.10 3.35
C ASN A 176 0.89 4.50 2.77
N GLN A 177 1.50 4.57 1.58
CA GLN A 177 1.80 5.82 0.89
C GLN A 177 0.56 6.54 0.41
N TRP A 178 -0.47 5.82 -0.06
CA TRP A 178 -1.74 6.45 -0.42
C TRP A 178 -2.38 7.13 0.79
N VAL A 179 -2.41 6.46 1.95
CA VAL A 179 -2.90 7.06 3.20
C VAL A 179 -2.10 8.30 3.59
N LEU A 180 -0.76 8.22 3.52
CA LEU A 180 0.11 9.35 3.85
C LEU A 180 -0.09 10.55 2.91
N GLU A 181 -0.26 10.32 1.62
CA GLU A 181 -0.47 11.38 0.62
C GLU A 181 -1.86 12.03 0.78
N VAL A 182 -2.88 11.28 1.19
CA VAL A 182 -4.19 11.83 1.58
C VAL A 182 -4.10 12.64 2.88
N LEU A 183 -3.36 12.16 3.88
CA LEU A 183 -3.07 12.93 5.11
C LEU A 183 -2.37 14.25 4.79
N ALA A 184 -1.40 14.25 3.87
CA ALA A 184 -0.72 15.45 3.42
C ALA A 184 -1.70 16.44 2.77
N ALA A 185 -2.64 15.97 1.96
CA ALA A 185 -3.66 16.82 1.35
C ALA A 185 -4.58 17.46 2.40
N ALA A 186 -5.05 16.68 3.37
CA ALA A 186 -5.88 17.16 4.46
C ALA A 186 -5.15 18.19 5.34
N LEU A 187 -3.89 17.92 5.70
CA LEU A 187 -3.05 18.83 6.49
C LEU A 187 -2.67 20.10 5.73
N ALA A 188 -2.48 20.03 4.41
CA ALA A 188 -2.29 21.22 3.59
C ALA A 188 -3.54 22.11 3.63
N ALA A 189 -4.74 21.52 3.64
CA ALA A 189 -6.00 22.25 3.73
C ALA A 189 -6.25 22.85 5.13
N THR A 190 -5.87 22.18 6.23
CA THR A 190 -5.99 22.76 7.58
C THR A 190 -5.08 23.97 7.80
N ASN A 191 -3.95 24.04 7.09
CA ASN A 191 -2.95 25.10 7.20
C ASN A 191 -3.15 26.24 6.19
N ALA A 192 -4.27 26.27 5.45
CA ALA A 192 -4.51 27.21 4.36
C ALA A 192 -4.57 28.70 4.78
N GLN A 193 -4.60 29.02 6.08
CA GLN A 193 -4.39 30.37 6.60
C GLN A 193 -2.92 30.83 6.59
N ALA A 194 -1.95 29.95 6.32
CA ALA A 194 -0.54 30.34 6.15
C ALA A 194 -0.30 30.95 4.75
N THR A 195 0.52 31.99 4.68
CA THR A 195 0.47 33.06 3.67
C THR A 195 0.83 32.68 2.22
N THR A 196 1.05 31.41 1.86
CA THR A 196 1.07 30.85 0.48
C THR A 196 1.76 29.46 0.43
N PRO A 197 1.06 28.35 0.66
CA PRO A 197 1.40 27.10 -0.01
C PRO A 197 0.37 26.79 -1.10
N ALA A 198 0.84 26.35 -2.27
CA ALA A 198 -0.03 25.78 -3.28
C ALA A 198 -0.76 24.55 -2.70
N PRO A 199 -2.05 24.34 -3.04
CA PRO A 199 -2.80 23.18 -2.57
C PRO A 199 -2.15 21.87 -3.04
N VAL A 200 -2.35 20.80 -2.27
CA VAL A 200 -2.03 19.45 -2.73
C VAL A 200 -3.13 19.01 -3.69
N SER A 201 -2.80 18.86 -4.96
CA SER A 201 -3.73 18.50 -6.03
C SER A 201 -3.40 17.17 -6.70
N ASP A 202 -2.20 16.63 -6.46
CA ASP A 202 -1.69 15.41 -7.06
C ASP A 202 -0.60 14.77 -6.19
N ARG A 203 -0.11 13.58 -6.59
CA ARG A 203 0.93 12.86 -5.84
C ARG A 203 2.23 13.67 -5.72
N ARG A 204 2.60 14.42 -6.76
CA ARG A 204 3.84 15.21 -6.77
C ARG A 204 3.81 16.33 -5.74
N SER A 205 2.70 17.06 -5.67
CA SER A 205 2.48 18.13 -4.69
C SER A 205 2.34 17.57 -3.27
N ALA A 206 1.70 16.41 -3.08
CA ALA A 206 1.65 15.70 -1.79
C ALA A 206 3.06 15.32 -1.29
N GLN A 207 3.87 14.68 -2.15
CA GLN A 207 5.25 14.30 -1.81
C GLN A 207 6.14 15.52 -1.54
N ALA A 208 5.98 16.60 -2.30
CA ALA A 208 6.69 17.85 -2.05
C ALA A 208 6.28 18.49 -0.72
N TRP A 209 5.00 18.42 -0.37
CA TRP A 209 4.50 18.86 0.94
C TRP A 209 5.09 18.02 2.07
N LEU A 210 5.11 16.69 1.95
CA LEU A 210 5.68 15.77 2.93
C LEU A 210 7.18 16.05 3.17
N LYS A 211 7.96 16.28 2.11
CA LYS A 211 9.38 16.67 2.22
C LYS A 211 9.56 17.96 3.00
N ARG A 212 8.79 19.00 2.67
CA ARG A 212 8.88 20.32 3.33
C ARG A 212 8.46 20.26 4.80
N ASN A 213 7.55 19.36 5.13
CA ASN A 213 7.06 19.16 6.50
C ASN A 213 7.83 18.08 7.25
N GLY A 214 8.99 17.63 6.74
CA GLY A 214 9.91 16.80 7.52
C GLY A 214 9.51 15.33 7.68
N TYR A 215 8.65 14.79 6.81
CA TYR A 215 8.34 13.37 6.83
C TYR A 215 9.61 12.51 6.64
N GLN A 216 9.84 11.56 7.55
CA GLN A 216 10.98 10.63 7.51
C GLN A 216 10.48 9.20 7.25
N PRO A 217 10.86 8.56 6.14
CA PRO A 217 10.50 7.17 5.86
C PRO A 217 11.32 6.20 6.72
N THR A 218 10.81 4.99 6.92
CA THR A 218 11.59 3.90 7.52
C THR A 218 12.73 3.50 6.57
N ARG A 219 13.90 3.21 7.15
CA ARG A 219 15.04 2.61 6.43
C ARG A 219 15.05 1.10 6.63
N LEU A 220 14.77 0.36 5.57
CA LEU A 220 14.76 -1.10 5.57
C LEU A 220 15.98 -1.66 4.86
N HIS A 221 16.74 -2.52 5.53
CA HIS A 221 17.81 -3.26 4.90
C HIS A 221 17.25 -4.52 4.22
N LEU A 222 17.40 -4.62 2.90
CA LEU A 222 16.91 -5.73 2.09
C LEU A 222 18.09 -6.41 1.37
N ASP A 223 18.36 -7.67 1.74
CA ASP A 223 19.35 -8.52 1.07
C ASP A 223 18.86 -8.95 -0.32
N LEU A 224 18.95 -8.06 -1.31
CA LEU A 224 18.49 -8.35 -2.67
C LEU A 224 19.49 -9.18 -3.49
N SER A 225 20.72 -9.37 -3.00
CA SER A 225 21.70 -10.30 -3.58
C SER A 225 21.23 -11.74 -3.57
N LYS A 226 20.24 -12.08 -2.72
CA LYS A 226 19.59 -13.40 -2.70
C LYS A 226 18.45 -13.56 -3.71
N ARG A 227 18.19 -12.55 -4.57
CA ARG A 227 17.17 -12.62 -5.64
C ARG A 227 17.52 -13.62 -6.75
N ILE A 228 18.80 -13.94 -6.95
CA ILE A 228 19.25 -14.94 -7.92
C ILE A 228 19.21 -16.32 -7.23
N GLY A 229 18.07 -16.99 -7.30
CA GLY A 229 17.94 -18.41 -6.95
C GLY A 229 17.18 -18.74 -5.65
N ALA A 230 16.85 -17.75 -4.81
CA ALA A 230 16.01 -17.97 -3.64
C ALA A 230 14.72 -17.14 -3.73
N ARG A 231 13.59 -17.81 -3.48
CA ARG A 231 12.24 -17.22 -3.36
C ARG A 231 12.19 -16.32 -2.12
N PHE A 232 12.86 -15.17 -2.13
CA PHE A 232 12.73 -14.17 -1.07
C PHE A 232 11.47 -13.33 -1.31
N PHE A 233 10.53 -13.43 -0.37
CA PHE A 233 9.12 -13.06 -0.45
C PHE A 233 8.84 -11.58 -0.14
N VAL A 234 9.27 -10.65 -1.00
CA VAL A 234 8.59 -9.35 -1.10
C VAL A 234 7.92 -9.34 -2.47
N ALA A 235 6.68 -9.82 -2.52
CA ALA A 235 5.91 -9.80 -3.76
C ALA A 235 5.80 -8.33 -4.24
N ASN A 236 6.11 -8.10 -5.51
CA ASN A 236 6.08 -6.77 -6.15
C ASN A 236 6.99 -5.76 -5.44
N ALA A 237 8.29 -6.07 -5.41
CA ALA A 237 9.32 -5.23 -4.83
C ALA A 237 10.16 -4.55 -5.91
N ALA A 238 9.53 -3.62 -6.65
CA ALA A 238 10.26 -2.77 -7.59
C ALA A 238 11.22 -1.86 -6.83
N VAL A 239 12.44 -1.72 -7.35
CA VAL A 239 13.49 -0.86 -6.77
C VAL A 239 13.93 0.25 -7.73
N THR A 240 13.40 0.26 -8.95
CA THR A 240 13.86 1.13 -10.05
C THR A 240 13.63 2.61 -9.78
N ASP A 241 12.65 2.92 -8.93
CA ASP A 241 12.28 4.26 -8.49
C ASP A 241 13.11 4.77 -7.30
N HIS A 242 13.97 3.93 -6.72
CA HIS A 242 14.89 4.34 -5.65
C HIS A 242 16.17 4.99 -6.18
N PRO A 243 16.74 5.95 -5.40
CA PRO A 243 18.07 6.48 -5.66
C PRO A 243 19.12 5.39 -5.83
N ALA A 244 20.10 5.62 -6.70
CA ALA A 244 21.17 4.66 -6.96
C ALA A 244 21.92 4.25 -5.68
N SER A 245 22.12 5.18 -4.74
CA SER A 245 22.74 4.93 -3.44
C SER A 245 21.98 3.91 -2.58
N GLU A 246 20.64 3.96 -2.57
CA GLU A 246 19.80 2.98 -1.85
C GLU A 246 19.88 1.61 -2.52
N ARG A 247 19.85 1.58 -3.86
CA ARG A 247 19.98 0.33 -4.62
C ARG A 247 21.34 -0.35 -4.44
N ILE A 248 22.42 0.41 -4.30
CA ILE A 248 23.76 -0.12 -4.09
C ILE A 248 23.95 -0.57 -2.64
N SER A 249 23.47 0.21 -1.67
CA SER A 249 23.63 -0.10 -0.24
C SER A 249 22.70 -1.20 0.27
N GLY A 250 21.59 -1.44 -0.42
CA GLY A 250 20.52 -2.33 0.05
C GLY A 250 19.64 -1.72 1.14
N ASN A 251 19.83 -0.44 1.46
CA ASN A 251 19.03 0.30 2.45
C ASN A 251 17.98 1.14 1.73
N TYR A 252 16.74 0.67 1.77
CA TYR A 252 15.61 1.27 1.06
C TYR A 252 14.80 2.16 1.99
N SER A 253 14.51 3.39 1.54
CA SER A 253 13.51 4.24 2.19
C SER A 253 12.12 3.75 1.82
N VAL A 254 11.28 3.42 2.80
CA VAL A 254 9.93 2.89 2.57
C VAL A 254 8.94 3.54 3.51
N ILE A 255 7.72 3.82 3.02
CA ILE A 255 6.60 4.26 3.86
C ILE A 255 6.00 3.03 4.55
N THR A 256 6.09 3.02 5.88
CA THR A 256 5.53 1.98 6.77
C THR A 256 4.43 2.58 7.64
N VAL A 257 3.62 1.74 8.27
CA VAL A 257 2.67 2.21 9.29
C VAL A 257 3.39 3.01 10.36
N GLU A 258 4.49 2.47 10.90
CA GLU A 258 5.27 3.06 11.97
C GLU A 258 5.75 4.47 11.59
N SER A 259 6.31 4.65 10.39
CA SER A 259 6.75 5.97 9.93
C SER A 259 5.63 7.00 9.78
N VAL A 260 4.41 6.56 9.43
CA VAL A 260 3.24 7.46 9.35
C VAL A 260 2.80 7.89 10.75
N PHE A 261 2.74 6.96 11.70
CA PHE A 261 2.40 7.28 13.08
C PHE A 261 3.47 8.15 13.76
N ASP A 262 4.76 7.89 13.51
CA ASP A 262 5.86 8.71 14.01
C ASP A 262 5.73 10.16 13.52
N PHE A 263 5.41 10.36 12.22
CA PHE A 263 5.14 11.68 11.66
C PHE A 263 3.96 12.37 12.35
N LEU A 264 2.83 11.67 12.52
CA LEU A 264 1.66 12.25 13.19
C LEU A 264 1.94 12.59 14.66
N GLN A 265 2.70 11.76 15.36
CA GLN A 265 3.10 11.98 16.75
C GLN A 265 4.04 13.19 16.87
N GLN A 266 5.06 13.29 16.01
CA GLN A 266 5.99 14.43 15.98
C GLN A 266 5.28 15.76 15.76
N HIS A 267 4.20 15.75 14.98
CA HIS A 267 3.38 16.92 14.70
C HIS A 267 2.19 17.10 15.68
N GLN A 268 2.09 16.27 16.72
CA GLN A 268 1.02 16.32 17.73
C GLN A 268 -0.40 16.19 17.15
N LEU A 269 -0.54 15.41 16.08
CA LEU A 269 -1.79 15.20 15.34
C LEU A 269 -2.59 13.99 15.85
N LEU A 270 -2.05 13.19 16.76
CA LEU A 270 -2.73 12.07 17.43
C LEU A 270 -3.26 12.54 18.79
N GLN A 271 -4.57 12.42 19.00
CA GLN A 271 -5.21 12.62 20.31
C GLN A 271 -5.14 11.35 21.16
N GLN A 272 -5.27 10.20 20.51
CA GLN A 272 -5.15 8.89 21.14
C GLN A 272 -4.46 7.93 20.17
N ASP A 273 -3.68 7.01 20.73
CA ASP A 273 -3.02 5.92 20.02
C ASP A 273 -3.08 4.68 20.91
N HIS A 274 -3.91 3.71 20.53
CA HIS A 274 -4.17 2.54 21.34
C HIS A 274 -4.32 1.28 20.50
N SER A 275 -4.18 0.13 21.15
CA SER A 275 -4.35 -1.18 20.53
C SER A 275 -5.65 -1.82 20.97
N ILE A 276 -6.34 -2.46 20.03
CA ILE A 276 -7.45 -3.37 20.27
C ILE A 276 -6.88 -4.78 20.21
N PRO A 277 -6.90 -5.52 21.33
CA PRO A 277 -6.28 -6.84 21.39
C PRO A 277 -7.01 -7.82 20.48
N HIS A 278 -6.25 -8.69 19.83
CA HIS A 278 -6.84 -9.87 19.19
C HIS A 278 -7.30 -10.88 20.23
N SER A 279 -8.37 -11.62 19.93
CA SER A 279 -8.87 -12.66 20.82
C SER A 279 -7.95 -13.88 20.76
N VAL A 280 -7.29 -14.19 21.87
CA VAL A 280 -6.56 -15.46 22.08
C VAL A 280 -7.54 -16.52 22.58
N THR A 281 -8.68 -16.70 21.93
CA THR A 281 -9.59 -17.78 22.33
C THR A 281 -8.97 -19.07 21.80
N ALA A 282 -8.37 -19.87 22.70
CA ALA A 282 -8.00 -21.24 22.41
C ALA A 282 -9.27 -21.99 22.03
N HIS A 283 -9.51 -22.17 20.72
CA HIS A 283 -10.53 -23.09 20.28
C HIS A 283 -10.07 -24.48 20.71
N GLY A 284 -10.64 -24.92 21.83
CA GLY A 284 -10.47 -26.26 22.35
C GLY A 284 -10.66 -27.27 21.23
N ALA A 285 -9.85 -28.32 21.26
CA ALA A 285 -10.03 -29.50 20.44
C ALA A 285 -11.52 -29.85 20.36
N SER A 286 -12.00 -30.10 19.15
CA SER A 286 -13.34 -30.66 18.94
C SER A 286 -13.57 -31.85 19.89
N PRO A 287 -14.78 -32.01 20.46
CA PRO A 287 -15.13 -33.23 21.17
C PRO A 287 -14.99 -34.47 20.27
#